data_AF-A0A117QP48-F1
#
_entry.id   AF-A0A117QP48-F1
#
_cell.length_a   1.000
_cell.length_b   1.000
_cell.length_c   1.000
_cell.angle_alpha   90.00
_cell.angle_beta   90.00
_cell.angle_gamma   90.00
#
_symmetry.space_group_name_H-M   'P 1'
#
loop_
_entity.id
_entity.type
_entity.pdbx_description
1 polymer ?
#
loop_
_entity_poly.entity_id
_entity_poly.type
_entity_poly.pdbx_seq_one_letter_code
_entity_poly.pdbx_strand_id
1 'polypeptide(L)'
;MGRPVPAAAVAATLLLVHAWSPDPVVFTGGNPAAWSLSDEAWFYLTFPALLALFAGRRARVWAWTAAALTVAALVLWPALSGLDPTTRAWALDYLPLSRSLQFVLGVLAGLALKRGWRPRVGLWPAVALVVAWHLVLVPWHHAVPDAVWYGPYTASQWLSAPLYAALICAAARADLDGRRTGLTGTWMIRLGRWSFAWYLVHEIVIRAALRQWGKPAPGRETLLAWSALLAVSLTAAALAYVGVERPAERRLRGTTRRAGTRPRPRPSSGTAPSAGPAPSARPAVGAGFEGRAQGDQD
;
A
#
# COMPACT_ATOMS: atom_id res chain seq x y z
N MET A 1 21.16 -28.05 7.03
CA MET A 1 21.20 -27.16 5.85
C MET A 1 22.65 -26.79 5.55
N GLY A 2 23.30 -27.56 4.67
CA GLY A 2 24.66 -27.28 4.15
C GLY A 2 24.71 -27.24 2.62
N ARG A 3 23.55 -27.11 1.95
CA ARG A 3 23.50 -26.89 0.50
C ARG A 3 23.81 -25.42 0.21
N PRO A 4 24.67 -25.10 -0.77
CA PRO A 4 24.86 -23.73 -1.22
C PRO A 4 23.54 -23.19 -1.80
N VAL A 5 23.31 -21.89 -1.64
CA VAL A 5 22.19 -21.21 -2.31
C VAL A 5 22.41 -21.32 -3.82
N PRO A 6 21.49 -21.90 -4.61
CA PRO A 6 21.70 -22.04 -6.05
C PRO A 6 21.80 -20.68 -6.74
N ALA A 7 22.74 -20.53 -7.66
CA ALA A 7 22.89 -19.31 -8.45
C ALA A 7 21.58 -18.91 -9.17
N ALA A 8 20.78 -19.90 -9.60
CA ALA A 8 19.45 -19.69 -10.18
C ALA A 8 18.47 -19.03 -9.19
N ALA A 9 18.49 -19.40 -7.91
CA ALA A 9 17.64 -18.78 -6.89
C ALA A 9 18.08 -17.34 -6.58
N VAL A 10 19.40 -17.08 -6.54
CA VAL A 10 19.94 -15.71 -6.42
C VAL A 10 19.52 -14.86 -7.61
N ALA A 11 19.69 -15.37 -8.83
CA ALA A 11 19.30 -14.67 -10.06
C ALA A 11 17.79 -14.38 -10.10
N ALA A 12 16.95 -15.37 -9.76
CA ALA A 12 15.50 -15.18 -9.69
C ALA A 12 15.09 -14.15 -8.63
N THR A 13 15.79 -14.10 -7.49
CA THR A 13 15.56 -13.09 -6.44
C THR A 13 15.99 -11.69 -6.89
N LEU A 14 17.15 -11.56 -7.56
CA LEU A 14 17.63 -10.28 -8.09
C LEU A 14 16.77 -9.74 -9.24
N LEU A 15 16.16 -10.64 -10.02
CA LEU A 15 15.22 -10.31 -11.08
C LEU A 15 13.77 -10.13 -10.58
N LEU A 16 13.51 -10.35 -9.29
CA LEU A 16 12.19 -10.22 -8.66
C LEU A 16 11.14 -11.16 -9.29
N VAL A 17 11.55 -12.38 -9.66
CA VAL A 17 10.69 -13.41 -10.28
C VAL A 17 10.62 -14.72 -9.49
N HIS A 18 11.34 -14.84 -8.38
CA HIS A 18 11.45 -16.08 -7.60
C HIS A 18 10.11 -16.58 -7.04
N ALA A 19 9.16 -15.70 -6.71
CA ALA A 19 7.86 -16.11 -6.17
C ALA A 19 6.91 -16.71 -7.24
N TRP A 20 7.22 -16.56 -8.53
CA TRP A 20 6.52 -17.26 -9.62
C TRP A 20 6.92 -18.74 -9.74
N SER A 21 8.02 -19.17 -9.12
CA SER A 21 8.45 -20.56 -9.15
C SER A 21 7.83 -21.36 -7.99
N PRO A 22 7.22 -22.53 -8.23
CA PRO A 22 6.75 -23.42 -7.18
C PRO A 22 7.86 -24.18 -6.46
N ASP A 23 9.13 -24.07 -6.89
CA ASP A 23 10.27 -24.71 -6.22
C ASP A 23 10.62 -23.97 -4.91
N PRO A 24 10.52 -24.60 -3.72
CA PRO A 24 10.88 -23.99 -2.44
C PRO A 24 12.32 -23.49 -2.39
N VAL A 25 13.24 -24.13 -3.10
CA VAL A 25 14.64 -23.73 -3.18
C VAL A 25 14.80 -22.42 -3.96
N VAL A 26 13.85 -22.08 -4.85
CA VAL A 26 13.81 -20.80 -5.55
C VAL A 26 13.06 -19.75 -4.73
N PHE A 27 11.80 -20.01 -4.34
CA PHE A 27 10.98 -18.97 -3.69
C PHE A 27 11.41 -18.61 -2.26
N THR A 28 12.16 -19.47 -1.57
CA THR A 28 12.80 -19.15 -0.25
C THR A 28 14.31 -18.89 -0.33
N GLY A 29 14.92 -19.03 -1.51
CA GLY A 29 16.29 -19.54 -1.67
C GLY A 29 17.43 -18.73 -1.06
N GLY A 30 17.30 -17.40 -0.94
CA GLY A 30 18.34 -16.53 -0.38
C GLY A 30 17.88 -15.74 0.85
N ASN A 31 16.67 -15.20 0.77
CA ASN A 31 16.00 -14.51 1.87
C ASN A 31 14.53 -14.93 1.88
N PRO A 32 14.07 -15.71 2.88
CA PRO A 32 12.68 -16.17 2.94
C PRO A 32 11.64 -15.06 3.06
N ALA A 33 12.02 -13.84 3.49
CA ALA A 33 11.14 -12.68 3.50
C ALA A 33 11.09 -11.93 2.15
N ALA A 34 11.97 -12.21 1.20
CA ALA A 34 12.07 -11.44 -0.05
C ALA A 34 10.97 -11.74 -1.07
N TRP A 35 10.02 -12.64 -0.81
CA TRP A 35 8.93 -12.93 -1.75
C TRP A 35 8.06 -11.71 -2.05
N SER A 36 7.82 -10.83 -1.06
CA SER A 36 7.01 -9.63 -1.26
C SER A 36 7.55 -8.71 -2.37
N LEU A 37 8.87 -8.72 -2.61
CA LEU A 37 9.48 -7.94 -3.69
C LEU A 37 9.06 -8.42 -5.09
N SER A 38 8.83 -9.72 -5.26
CA SER A 38 8.32 -10.29 -6.51
C SER A 38 6.86 -9.90 -6.73
N ASP A 39 6.07 -9.91 -5.66
CA ASP A 39 4.67 -9.45 -5.66
C ASP A 39 4.59 -7.95 -5.94
N GLU A 40 5.38 -7.14 -5.25
CA GLU A 40 5.46 -5.70 -5.44
C GLU A 40 5.86 -5.34 -6.88
N ALA A 41 6.84 -6.03 -7.47
CA ALA A 41 7.21 -5.84 -8.88
C ALA A 41 6.02 -6.09 -9.83
N TRP A 42 5.28 -7.18 -9.61
CA TRP A 42 4.05 -7.48 -10.34
C TRP A 42 2.93 -6.46 -10.11
N PHE A 43 2.77 -5.98 -8.88
CA PHE A 43 1.79 -4.95 -8.53
C PHE A 43 2.11 -3.61 -9.19
N TYR A 44 3.38 -3.17 -9.18
CA TYR A 44 3.79 -1.95 -9.90
C TYR A 44 3.62 -2.08 -11.41
N LEU A 45 3.84 -3.26 -11.99
CA LEU A 45 3.61 -3.53 -13.42
C LEU A 45 2.12 -3.46 -13.80
N THR A 46 1.24 -4.02 -12.97
CA THR A 46 -0.21 -4.11 -13.24
C THR A 46 -0.99 -2.86 -12.82
N PHE A 47 -0.49 -2.07 -11.87
CA PHE A 47 -1.18 -0.91 -11.30
C PHE A 47 -1.67 0.12 -12.34
N PRO A 48 -0.90 0.51 -13.39
CA PRO A 48 -1.38 1.44 -14.41
C PRO A 48 -2.61 0.92 -15.17
N ALA A 49 -2.65 -0.39 -15.48
CA ALA A 49 -3.78 -1.02 -16.15
C ALA A 49 -5.01 -1.09 -15.22
N LEU A 50 -4.82 -1.41 -13.93
CA LEU A 50 -5.89 -1.38 -12.92
C LEU A 50 -6.45 0.04 -12.73
N LEU A 51 -5.61 1.07 -12.73
CA LEU A 51 -6.06 2.46 -12.70
C LEU A 51 -6.88 2.81 -13.95
N ALA A 52 -6.42 2.46 -15.15
CA ALA A 52 -7.17 2.69 -16.39
C ALA A 52 -8.53 1.96 -16.39
N LEU A 53 -8.57 0.72 -15.88
CA LEU A 53 -9.78 -0.10 -15.80
C LEU A 53 -10.82 0.47 -14.82
N PHE A 54 -10.39 0.92 -13.64
CA PHE A 54 -11.27 1.26 -12.53
C PHE A 54 -11.50 2.75 -12.28
N ALA A 55 -10.56 3.65 -12.59
CA ALA A 55 -10.65 5.06 -12.14
C ALA A 55 -11.88 5.81 -12.66
N GLY A 56 -12.32 5.53 -13.89
CA GLY A 56 -13.53 6.10 -14.48
C GLY A 56 -14.85 5.42 -14.09
N ARG A 57 -14.81 4.30 -13.36
CA ARG A 57 -16.02 3.50 -13.05
C ARG A 57 -16.84 4.13 -11.92
N ARG A 58 -18.09 3.69 -11.74
CA ARG A 58 -18.98 4.14 -10.66
C ARG A 58 -18.61 3.46 -9.34
N ALA A 59 -18.79 4.13 -8.20
CA ALA A 59 -18.48 3.57 -6.88
C ALA A 59 -19.18 2.24 -6.56
N ARG A 60 -20.38 2.00 -7.10
CA ARG A 60 -21.08 0.71 -7.03
C ARG A 60 -20.28 -0.44 -7.67
N VAL A 61 -19.55 -0.18 -8.76
CA VAL A 61 -18.68 -1.19 -9.39
C VAL A 61 -17.55 -1.54 -8.44
N TRP A 62 -16.87 -0.55 -7.85
CA TRP A 62 -15.80 -0.76 -6.88
C TRP A 62 -16.28 -1.57 -5.65
N ALA A 63 -17.47 -1.26 -5.13
CA ALA A 63 -18.06 -2.00 -4.01
C ALA A 63 -18.34 -3.47 -4.35
N TRP A 64 -18.95 -3.75 -5.52
CA TRP A 64 -19.19 -5.13 -5.96
C TRP A 64 -17.90 -5.89 -6.27
N THR A 65 -16.92 -5.25 -6.90
CA THR A 65 -15.61 -5.86 -7.13
C THR A 65 -14.88 -6.15 -5.81
N ALA A 66 -14.88 -5.22 -4.85
CA ALA A 66 -14.28 -5.45 -3.53
C ALA A 66 -14.96 -6.60 -2.76
N ALA A 67 -16.30 -6.69 -2.82
CA ALA A 67 -17.05 -7.81 -2.25
C ALA A 67 -16.71 -9.13 -2.95
N ALA A 68 -16.69 -9.15 -4.29
CA ALA A 68 -16.34 -10.33 -5.08
C ALA A 68 -14.90 -10.82 -4.82
N LEU A 69 -13.93 -9.90 -4.70
CA LEU A 69 -12.54 -10.24 -4.35
C LEU A 69 -12.42 -10.80 -2.93
N THR A 70 -13.21 -10.26 -1.98
CA THR A 70 -13.27 -10.79 -0.62
C THR A 70 -13.86 -12.20 -0.60
N VAL A 71 -14.96 -12.45 -1.32
CA VAL A 71 -15.54 -13.79 -1.48
C VAL A 71 -14.58 -14.73 -2.22
N ALA A 72 -13.88 -14.26 -3.25
CA ALA A 72 -12.89 -15.06 -3.98
C ALA A 72 -11.74 -15.50 -3.05
N ALA A 73 -11.23 -14.62 -2.18
CA ALA A 73 -10.26 -14.97 -1.15
C ALA A 73 -10.80 -16.03 -0.17
N LEU A 74 -12.05 -15.89 0.29
CA LEU A 74 -12.73 -16.84 1.16
C LEU A 74 -12.96 -18.22 0.52
N VAL A 75 -13.18 -18.27 -0.80
CA VAL A 75 -13.42 -19.51 -1.56
C VAL A 75 -12.11 -20.17 -2.00
N LEU A 76 -11.11 -19.40 -2.43
CA LEU A 76 -9.83 -19.91 -2.91
C LEU A 76 -9.06 -20.65 -1.80
N TRP A 77 -9.10 -20.13 -0.57
CA TRP A 77 -8.42 -20.72 0.59
C TRP A 77 -8.83 -22.20 0.85
N PRO A 78 -10.12 -22.57 0.98
CA PRO A 78 -10.53 -23.97 1.07
C PRO A 78 -10.48 -24.72 -0.27
N ALA A 79 -10.66 -24.06 -1.42
CA ALA A 79 -10.64 -24.73 -2.73
C ALA A 79 -9.29 -25.42 -3.03
N LEU A 80 -8.17 -24.85 -2.57
CA LEU A 80 -6.84 -25.45 -2.73
C LEU A 80 -6.45 -26.42 -1.59
N SER A 81 -7.41 -26.94 -0.82
CA SER A 81 -7.11 -27.79 0.36
C SER A 81 -6.60 -29.19 0.01
N GLY A 82 -6.90 -29.69 -1.20
CA GLY A 82 -6.43 -30.98 -1.71
C GLY A 82 -5.04 -30.96 -2.37
N LEU A 83 -4.39 -29.79 -2.48
CA LEU A 83 -3.00 -29.71 -2.92
C LEU A 83 -2.04 -30.15 -1.81
N ASP A 84 -0.84 -30.60 -2.18
CA ASP A 84 0.20 -30.87 -1.19
C ASP A 84 0.57 -29.58 -0.42
N PRO A 85 1.05 -29.68 0.84
CA PRO A 85 1.29 -28.51 1.67
C PRO A 85 2.28 -27.50 1.07
N THR A 86 3.23 -27.95 0.24
CA THR A 86 4.26 -27.08 -0.34
C THR A 86 3.72 -26.30 -1.54
N THR A 87 3.09 -26.98 -2.50
CA THR A 87 2.44 -26.31 -3.64
C THR A 87 1.29 -25.42 -3.18
N ARG A 88 0.52 -25.85 -2.16
CA ARG A 88 -0.51 -25.02 -1.53
C ARG A 88 0.09 -23.75 -0.92
N ALA A 89 1.14 -23.88 -0.11
CA ALA A 89 1.80 -22.75 0.51
C ALA A 89 2.35 -21.79 -0.56
N TRP A 90 3.01 -22.29 -1.60
CA TRP A 90 3.43 -21.45 -2.72
C TRP A 90 2.26 -20.70 -3.40
N ALA A 91 1.23 -21.44 -3.83
CA ALA A 91 0.11 -20.91 -4.61
C ALA A 91 -0.71 -19.86 -3.83
N LEU A 92 -0.79 -19.99 -2.50
CA LEU A 92 -1.51 -19.06 -1.64
C LEU A 92 -0.62 -17.96 -1.04
N ASP A 93 0.59 -18.30 -0.59
CA ASP A 93 1.39 -17.40 0.24
C ASP A 93 2.44 -16.61 -0.55
N TYR A 94 2.83 -17.08 -1.74
CA TYR A 94 3.94 -16.52 -2.53
C TYR A 94 3.55 -16.11 -3.95
N LEU A 95 2.59 -16.77 -4.60
CA LEU A 95 2.26 -16.53 -6.02
C LEU A 95 1.62 -15.13 -6.23
N PRO A 96 2.22 -14.21 -7.02
CA PRO A 96 1.70 -12.85 -7.19
C PRO A 96 0.26 -12.76 -7.72
N LEU A 97 -0.20 -13.77 -8.47
CA LEU A 97 -1.57 -13.85 -8.99
C LEU A 97 -2.62 -14.04 -7.89
N SER A 98 -2.36 -14.87 -6.88
CA SER A 98 -3.33 -15.06 -5.78
C SER A 98 -3.34 -13.85 -4.86
N ARG A 99 -2.15 -13.27 -4.60
CA ARG A 99 -1.96 -12.03 -3.83
C ARG A 99 -2.52 -10.77 -4.50
N SER A 100 -2.78 -10.84 -5.81
CA SER A 100 -3.45 -9.76 -6.55
C SER A 100 -4.87 -9.49 -6.04
N LEU A 101 -5.53 -10.44 -5.37
CA LEU A 101 -6.85 -10.23 -4.76
C LEU A 101 -6.81 -9.14 -3.67
N GLN A 102 -5.84 -9.23 -2.75
CA GLN A 102 -5.60 -8.23 -1.71
C GLN A 102 -5.11 -6.90 -2.32
N PHE A 103 -4.26 -6.96 -3.34
CA PHE A 103 -3.75 -5.75 -3.99
C PHE A 103 -4.87 -4.94 -4.66
N VAL A 104 -5.72 -5.57 -5.48
CA VAL A 104 -6.83 -4.88 -6.15
C VAL A 104 -7.84 -4.34 -5.13
N LEU A 105 -8.10 -5.05 -4.02
CA LEU A 105 -8.90 -4.52 -2.91
C LEU A 105 -8.31 -3.20 -2.38
N GLY A 106 -6.99 -3.13 -2.20
CA GLY A 106 -6.26 -1.91 -1.85
C GLY A 106 -6.37 -0.79 -2.89
N VAL A 107 -6.28 -1.10 -4.18
CA VAL A 107 -6.47 -0.13 -5.28
C VAL A 107 -7.89 0.46 -5.26
N LEU A 108 -8.91 -0.38 -5.09
CA LEU A 108 -10.31 0.06 -5.02
C LEU A 108 -10.58 0.92 -3.78
N ALA A 109 -10.01 0.54 -2.63
CA ALA A 109 -10.05 1.33 -1.40
C ALA A 109 -9.40 2.72 -1.59
N GLY A 110 -8.22 2.78 -2.21
CA GLY A 110 -7.53 4.04 -2.55
C GLY A 110 -8.34 4.93 -3.50
N LEU A 111 -8.95 4.34 -4.55
CA LEU A 111 -9.84 5.05 -5.47
C LEU A 111 -11.09 5.59 -4.76
N ALA A 112 -11.68 4.82 -3.84
CA ALA A 112 -12.81 5.26 -3.03
C ALA A 112 -12.42 6.49 -2.17
N LEU A 113 -11.31 6.43 -1.43
CA LEU A 113 -10.84 7.58 -0.62
C LEU A 113 -10.55 8.81 -1.48
N LYS A 114 -9.89 8.62 -2.63
CA LYS A 114 -9.58 9.69 -3.59
C LYS A 114 -10.85 10.37 -4.13
N ARG A 115 -11.95 9.62 -4.28
CA ARG A 115 -13.27 10.15 -4.69
C ARG A 115 -14.08 10.74 -3.51
N GLY A 116 -13.48 10.91 -2.33
CA GLY A 116 -14.14 11.50 -1.18
C GLY A 116 -14.91 10.52 -0.29
N TRP A 117 -14.92 9.21 -0.57
CA TRP A 117 -15.45 8.25 0.39
C TRP A 117 -14.61 8.25 1.67
N ARG A 118 -15.26 8.06 2.81
CA ARG A 118 -14.64 8.02 4.12
C ARG A 118 -15.21 6.84 4.91
N PRO A 119 -14.37 5.96 5.50
CA PRO A 119 -14.88 4.91 6.36
C PRO A 119 -15.56 5.53 7.58
N ARG A 120 -16.67 4.92 8.03
CA ARG A 120 -17.38 5.31 9.27
C ARG A 120 -16.54 4.98 10.51
N VAL A 121 -15.74 3.92 10.45
CA VAL A 121 -14.86 3.45 11.52
C VAL A 121 -13.68 4.42 11.67
N GLY A 122 -13.40 4.85 12.90
CA GLY A 122 -12.21 5.66 13.23
C GLY A 122 -10.93 4.82 13.32
N LEU A 123 -9.76 5.46 13.37
CA LEU A 123 -8.48 4.77 13.43
C LEU A 123 -8.38 3.77 14.59
N TRP A 124 -8.61 4.22 15.83
CA TRP A 124 -8.46 3.35 17.01
C TRP A 124 -9.44 2.16 17.04
N PRO A 125 -10.74 2.32 16.70
CA PRO A 125 -11.62 1.16 16.49
C PRO A 125 -11.14 0.20 15.37
N ALA A 126 -10.55 0.71 14.28
CA ALA A 126 -10.00 -0.16 13.23
C ALA A 126 -8.72 -0.89 13.70
N VAL A 127 -7.85 -0.24 14.48
CA VAL A 127 -6.71 -0.89 15.15
C VAL A 127 -7.21 -1.96 16.11
N ALA A 128 -8.20 -1.66 16.95
CA ALA A 128 -8.79 -2.61 17.89
C ALA A 128 -9.41 -3.82 17.18
N LEU A 129 -10.07 -3.63 16.02
CA LEU A 129 -10.62 -4.72 15.22
C LEU A 129 -9.53 -5.63 14.63
N VAL A 130 -8.43 -5.05 14.13
CA VAL A 130 -7.27 -5.83 13.65
C VAL A 130 -6.57 -6.56 14.80
N VAL A 131 -6.41 -5.94 15.97
CA VAL A 131 -5.86 -6.59 17.16
C VAL A 131 -6.77 -7.72 17.64
N ALA A 132 -8.08 -7.48 17.77
CA ALA A 132 -9.06 -8.49 18.16
C ALA A 132 -9.07 -9.69 17.20
N TRP A 133 -8.98 -9.45 15.89
CA TRP A 133 -8.82 -10.52 14.89
C TRP A 133 -7.60 -11.42 15.20
N HIS A 134 -6.42 -10.83 15.43
CA HIS A 134 -5.22 -11.61 15.74
C HIS A 134 -5.28 -12.28 17.12
N LEU A 135 -5.98 -11.70 18.10
CA LEU A 135 -6.20 -12.35 19.40
C LEU A 135 -7.12 -13.57 19.31
N VAL A 136 -8.12 -13.56 18.42
CA VAL A 136 -9.00 -14.72 18.15
C VAL A 136 -8.24 -15.90 17.51
N LEU A 137 -7.10 -15.65 16.86
CA LEU A 137 -6.25 -16.70 16.31
C LEU A 137 -5.53 -17.53 17.40
N VAL A 138 -5.35 -16.98 18.61
CA VAL A 138 -4.67 -17.68 19.72
C VAL A 138 -5.45 -18.90 20.22
N PRO A 139 -6.74 -18.81 20.63
CA PRO A 139 -7.51 -20.00 20.99
C PRO A 139 -7.71 -20.95 19.80
N TRP A 140 -7.75 -20.45 18.56
CA TRP A 140 -7.77 -21.30 17.37
C TRP A 140 -6.49 -22.13 17.26
N HIS A 141 -5.30 -21.55 17.48
CA HIS A 141 -4.02 -22.26 17.45
C HIS A 141 -3.94 -23.40 18.47
N HIS A 142 -4.54 -23.21 19.65
CA HIS A 142 -4.62 -24.28 20.66
C HIS A 142 -5.56 -25.43 20.25
N ALA A 143 -6.54 -25.18 19.37
CA ALA A 143 -7.47 -26.20 18.87
C ALA A 143 -7.02 -26.84 17.54
N VAL A 144 -6.26 -26.12 16.71
CA VAL A 144 -5.85 -26.51 15.36
C VAL A 144 -4.39 -26.13 15.11
N PRO A 145 -3.48 -27.10 14.88
CA PRO A 145 -2.08 -26.80 14.57
C PRO A 145 -1.91 -25.96 13.31
N ASP A 146 -0.90 -25.08 13.28
CA ASP A 146 -0.60 -24.22 12.12
C ASP A 146 -0.25 -25.00 10.84
N ALA A 147 0.18 -26.26 10.97
CA ALA A 147 0.51 -27.13 9.85
C ALA A 147 -0.73 -27.61 9.06
N VAL A 148 -1.93 -27.48 9.62
CA VAL A 148 -3.18 -27.88 8.95
C VAL A 148 -3.64 -26.77 8.01
N TRP A 149 -4.24 -27.12 6.87
CA TRP A 149 -4.57 -26.15 5.80
C TRP A 149 -5.53 -25.03 6.22
N TYR A 150 -6.33 -25.26 7.26
CA TYR A 150 -7.27 -24.33 7.90
C TYR A 150 -6.77 -23.80 9.25
N GLY A 151 -5.48 -24.00 9.57
CA GLY A 151 -4.85 -23.47 10.77
C GLY A 151 -4.78 -21.94 10.76
N PRO A 152 -4.67 -21.32 11.95
CA PRO A 152 -4.82 -19.87 12.11
C PRO A 152 -3.75 -19.07 11.39
N TYR A 153 -2.55 -19.62 11.17
CA TYR A 153 -1.51 -19.00 10.34
C TYR A 153 -2.03 -18.66 8.93
N THR A 154 -2.60 -19.63 8.21
CA THR A 154 -3.13 -19.39 6.85
C THR A 154 -4.39 -18.52 6.88
N ALA A 155 -5.26 -18.72 7.88
CA ALA A 155 -6.45 -17.90 8.11
C ALA A 155 -6.09 -16.41 8.30
N SER A 156 -4.99 -16.12 9.01
CA SER A 156 -4.52 -14.75 9.27
C SER A 156 -4.25 -13.96 7.99
N GLN A 157 -3.73 -14.62 6.95
CA GLN A 157 -3.36 -13.97 5.68
C GLN A 157 -4.56 -13.72 4.77
N TRP A 158 -5.49 -14.69 4.73
CA TRP A 158 -6.60 -14.68 3.77
C TRP A 158 -7.83 -13.93 4.26
N LEU A 159 -8.08 -13.94 5.56
CA LEU A 159 -9.29 -13.37 6.15
C LEU A 159 -9.11 -11.91 6.61
N SER A 160 -7.87 -11.45 6.81
CA SER A 160 -7.58 -10.12 7.36
C SER A 160 -7.61 -8.97 6.35
N ALA A 161 -7.57 -9.25 5.05
CA ALA A 161 -7.43 -8.22 4.01
C ALA A 161 -8.50 -7.11 4.06
N PRO A 162 -9.80 -7.38 4.31
CA PRO A 162 -10.80 -6.33 4.51
C PRO A 162 -10.57 -5.49 5.77
N LEU A 163 -10.03 -6.10 6.84
CA LEU A 163 -9.72 -5.42 8.10
C LEU A 163 -8.53 -4.47 7.92
N TYR A 164 -7.47 -4.93 7.25
CA TYR A 164 -6.33 -4.09 6.88
C TYR A 164 -6.72 -2.98 5.92
N ALA A 165 -7.57 -3.26 4.91
CA ALA A 165 -8.11 -2.22 4.03
C ALA A 165 -8.88 -1.16 4.83
N ALA A 166 -9.75 -1.56 5.76
CA ALA A 166 -10.47 -0.63 6.64
C ALA A 166 -9.53 0.17 7.55
N LEU A 167 -8.49 -0.45 8.12
CA LEU A 167 -7.46 0.22 8.93
C LEU A 167 -6.69 1.27 8.12
N ILE A 168 -6.19 0.90 6.93
CA ILE A 168 -5.47 1.81 6.03
C ILE A 168 -6.37 2.99 5.63
N CYS A 169 -7.64 2.71 5.32
CA CYS A 169 -8.64 3.77 5.03
C CYS A 169 -8.88 4.69 6.23
N ALA A 170 -8.92 4.15 7.46
CA ALA A 170 -9.15 4.92 8.67
C ALA A 170 -7.92 5.78 9.06
N ALA A 171 -6.71 5.26 8.83
CA ALA A 171 -5.45 6.00 8.98
C ALA A 171 -5.35 7.13 7.96
N ALA A 172 -5.50 6.83 6.66
CA ALA A 172 -5.47 7.84 5.60
C ALA A 172 -6.58 8.90 5.77
N ARG A 173 -7.77 8.52 6.27
CA ARG A 173 -8.77 9.49 6.71
C ARG A 173 -8.27 10.37 7.85
N ALA A 174 -7.63 9.81 8.88
CA ALA A 174 -7.13 10.60 10.00
C ALA A 174 -6.07 11.63 9.57
N ASP A 175 -5.20 11.27 8.62
CA ASP A 175 -4.22 12.18 8.03
C ASP A 175 -4.89 13.29 7.20
N LEU A 176 -5.87 12.95 6.35
CA LEU A 176 -6.65 13.92 5.55
C LEU A 176 -7.50 14.86 6.43
N ASP A 177 -8.03 14.35 7.54
CA ASP A 177 -8.79 15.12 8.54
C ASP A 177 -7.85 15.91 9.49
N GLY A 178 -6.52 15.87 9.31
CA GLY A 178 -5.53 16.60 10.10
C GLY A 178 -5.40 16.17 11.56
N ARG A 179 -5.86 14.95 11.91
CA ARG A 179 -6.00 14.51 13.31
C ARG A 179 -4.67 14.07 13.91
N ARG A 180 -4.43 14.46 15.17
CA ARG A 180 -3.27 13.99 15.95
C ARG A 180 -3.52 12.58 16.46
N THR A 181 -2.83 11.60 15.85
CA THR A 181 -2.96 10.15 16.15
C THR A 181 -1.76 9.58 16.90
N GLY A 182 -0.72 10.37 17.16
CA GLY A 182 0.58 9.90 17.64
C GLY A 182 1.44 9.23 16.56
N LEU A 183 0.82 8.69 15.49
CA LEU A 183 1.54 8.04 14.38
C LEU A 183 2.39 9.01 13.55
N THR A 184 2.11 10.31 13.61
CA THR A 184 2.86 11.38 12.96
C THR A 184 4.10 11.82 13.75
N GLY A 185 4.40 11.20 14.90
CA GLY A 185 5.58 11.50 15.70
C GLY A 185 6.90 11.07 15.03
N THR A 186 7.98 11.81 15.29
CA THR A 186 9.30 11.60 14.66
C THR A 186 9.82 10.17 14.77
N TRP A 187 9.61 9.50 15.91
CA TRP A 187 10.02 8.11 16.10
C TRP A 187 9.18 7.12 15.32
N MET A 188 7.85 7.30 15.25
CA MET A 188 6.99 6.43 14.45
C MET A 188 7.33 6.54 12.96
N ILE A 189 7.59 7.76 12.46
CA ILE A 189 8.05 7.99 11.09
C ILE A 189 9.43 7.36 10.83
N ARG A 190 10.34 7.35 11.82
CA ARG A 190 11.63 6.64 11.71
C ARG A 190 11.45 5.13 11.63
N LEU A 191 10.65 4.54 12.53
CA LEU A 191 10.35 3.11 12.52
C LEU A 191 9.65 2.70 11.22
N GLY A 192 8.71 3.49 10.72
CA GLY A 192 8.04 3.27 9.43
C GLY A 192 8.95 3.42 8.20
N ARG A 193 10.12 4.07 8.32
CA ARG A 193 11.16 4.07 7.28
C ARG A 193 12.07 2.85 7.37
N TRP A 194 12.29 2.31 8.56
CA TRP A 194 13.11 1.11 8.78
C TRP A 194 12.32 -0.19 8.64
N SER A 195 10.99 -0.15 8.66
CA SER A 195 10.12 -1.33 8.71
C SER A 195 10.33 -2.30 7.55
N PHE A 196 10.57 -1.79 6.33
CA PHE A 196 10.81 -2.64 5.16
C PHE A 196 12.19 -3.31 5.19
N ALA A 197 13.25 -2.55 5.50
CA ALA A 197 14.58 -3.10 5.74
C ALA A 197 14.57 -4.11 6.90
N TRP A 198 13.77 -3.87 7.94
CA TRP A 198 13.58 -4.80 9.06
C TRP A 198 12.84 -6.05 8.64
N TYR A 199 11.77 -5.94 7.87
CA TYR A 199 11.06 -7.07 7.27
C TYR A 199 12.02 -7.97 6.47
N LEU A 200 12.91 -7.40 5.65
CA LEU A 200 13.89 -8.20 4.90
C LEU A 200 15.02 -8.81 5.76
N VAL A 201 15.31 -8.30 6.96
CA VAL A 201 16.48 -8.71 7.78
C VAL A 201 16.09 -9.58 8.98
N HIS A 202 14.95 -9.33 9.61
CA HIS A 202 14.57 -9.93 10.89
C HIS A 202 14.56 -11.47 10.86
N GLU A 203 14.00 -12.07 9.81
CA GLU A 203 13.91 -13.52 9.70
C GLU A 203 15.28 -14.18 9.55
N ILE A 204 16.21 -13.55 8.83
CA ILE A 204 17.60 -14.02 8.71
C ILE A 204 18.28 -14.01 10.09
N VAL A 205 18.12 -12.92 10.85
CA VAL A 205 18.66 -12.79 12.23
C VAL A 205 18.06 -13.85 13.16
N ILE A 206 16.74 -14.04 13.13
CA ILE A 206 16.03 -15.04 13.94
C ILE A 206 16.50 -16.45 13.59
N ARG A 207 16.53 -16.82 12.30
CA ARG A 207 16.97 -18.16 11.85
C ARG A 207 18.46 -18.41 12.12
N ALA A 208 19.31 -17.39 12.05
CA ALA A 208 20.72 -17.51 12.41
C ALA A 208 20.88 -17.77 13.92
N ALA A 209 20.22 -16.98 14.76
CA ALA A 209 20.26 -17.12 16.20
C ALA A 209 19.69 -18.46 16.69
N LEU A 210 18.53 -18.87 16.19
CA LEU A 210 17.92 -20.16 16.53
C LEU A 210 18.76 -21.36 16.09
N ARG A 211 19.59 -21.23 15.03
CA ARG A 211 20.58 -22.26 14.66
C ARG A 211 21.81 -22.28 15.57
N GLN A 212 22.23 -21.13 16.08
CA GLN A 212 23.44 -21.01 16.90
C GLN A 212 23.20 -21.34 18.38
N TRP A 213 22.02 -20.98 18.91
CA TRP A 213 21.70 -21.08 20.35
C TRP A 213 20.44 -21.92 20.65
N GLY A 214 19.75 -22.43 19.63
CA GLY A 214 18.50 -23.16 19.81
C GLY A 214 17.30 -22.26 20.14
N LYS A 215 16.20 -22.87 20.58
CA LYS A 215 15.03 -22.13 21.11
C LYS A 215 15.29 -21.77 22.59
N PRO A 216 15.03 -20.53 23.04
CA PRO A 216 15.19 -20.16 24.44
C PRO A 216 14.17 -20.88 25.34
N ALA A 217 14.49 -21.07 26.63
CA ALA A 217 13.55 -21.66 27.57
C ALA A 217 12.36 -20.71 27.86
N PRO A 218 11.17 -21.23 28.19
CA PRO A 218 10.00 -20.41 28.52
C PRO A 218 10.26 -19.40 29.67
N GLY A 219 9.54 -18.27 29.65
CA GLY A 219 9.65 -17.24 30.67
C GLY A 219 10.70 -16.17 30.37
N ARG A 220 11.53 -15.81 31.37
CA ARG A 220 12.45 -14.66 31.28
C ARG A 220 13.48 -14.79 30.17
N GLU A 221 14.00 -15.99 29.92
CA GLU A 221 14.97 -16.24 28.84
C GLU A 221 14.36 -15.97 27.47
N THR A 222 13.15 -16.49 27.21
CA THR A 222 12.37 -16.18 26.01
C THR A 222 12.20 -14.67 25.82
N LEU A 223 11.78 -13.93 26.86
CA LEU A 223 11.61 -12.48 26.77
C LEU A 223 12.91 -11.75 26.45
N LEU A 224 14.02 -12.11 27.11
CA LEU A 224 15.32 -11.51 26.86
C LEU A 224 15.83 -11.83 25.46
N ALA A 225 15.72 -13.08 25.00
CA ALA A 225 16.13 -13.51 23.68
C ALA A 225 15.36 -12.77 22.57
N TRP A 226 14.03 -12.72 22.63
CA TRP A 226 13.24 -11.99 21.63
C TRP A 226 13.48 -10.48 21.67
N SER A 227 13.70 -9.90 22.85
CA SER A 227 14.05 -8.48 23.00
C SER A 227 15.41 -8.17 22.37
N ALA A 228 16.41 -9.04 22.58
CA ALA A 228 17.73 -8.93 21.96
C ALA A 228 17.66 -9.12 20.44
N LEU A 229 16.91 -10.10 19.94
CA LEU A 229 16.71 -10.32 18.50
C LEU A 229 15.99 -9.16 17.82
N LEU A 230 14.99 -8.56 18.48
CA LEU A 230 14.33 -7.34 18.01
C LEU A 230 15.33 -6.17 17.94
N ALA A 231 16.12 -5.94 18.98
CA ALA A 231 17.12 -4.87 19.01
C ALA A 231 18.20 -5.05 17.94
N VAL A 232 18.74 -6.27 17.78
CA VAL A 232 19.77 -6.59 16.76
C VAL A 232 19.20 -6.44 15.35
N SER A 233 18.04 -7.02 15.06
CA SER A 233 17.42 -6.92 13.73
C SER A 233 17.03 -5.49 13.38
N LEU A 234 16.48 -4.71 14.32
CA LEU A 234 16.13 -3.31 14.10
C LEU A 234 17.38 -2.43 13.90
N THR A 235 18.47 -2.71 14.61
CA THR A 235 19.76 -2.02 14.42
C THR A 235 20.34 -2.33 13.05
N ALA A 236 20.37 -3.60 12.65
CA ALA A 236 20.81 -4.01 11.31
C ALA A 236 19.96 -3.36 10.20
N ALA A 237 18.64 -3.29 10.38
CA ALA A 237 17.72 -2.60 9.47
C ALA A 237 18.00 -1.10 9.38
N ALA A 238 18.24 -0.42 10.51
CA ALA A 238 18.58 1.00 10.53
C ALA A 238 19.91 1.28 9.81
N LEU A 239 20.92 0.42 9.99
CA LEU A 239 22.20 0.50 9.29
C LEU A 239 22.05 0.28 7.78
N ALA A 240 21.30 -0.75 7.37
CA ALA A 240 21.01 -1.03 5.96
C ALA A 240 20.22 0.13 5.31
N TYR A 241 19.23 0.69 6.01
CA TYR A 241 18.46 1.84 5.54
C TYR A 241 19.35 3.07 5.30
N VAL A 242 20.23 3.40 6.25
CA VAL A 242 21.11 4.58 6.17
C VAL A 242 22.25 4.38 5.17
N GLY A 243 22.84 3.18 5.10
CA GLY A 243 24.02 2.88 4.29
C GLY A 243 23.73 2.47 2.84
N VAL A 244 22.57 1.83 2.57
CA VAL A 244 22.24 1.26 1.26
C VAL A 244 20.98 1.88 0.68
N GLU A 245 19.84 1.77 1.37
CA GLU A 245 18.53 2.14 0.83
C GLU A 245 18.41 3.65 0.53
N ARG A 246 18.66 4.49 1.54
CA ARG A 246 18.55 5.95 1.42
C ARG A 246 19.56 6.55 0.42
N PRO A 247 20.81 6.09 0.31
CA PRO A 247 21.71 6.48 -0.78
C PRO A 247 21.23 6.03 -2.16
N ALA A 248 20.75 4.79 -2.30
CA ALA A 248 20.24 4.27 -3.57
C ALA A 248 18.99 5.02 -4.04
N GLU A 249 18.01 5.22 -3.16
CA GLU A 249 16.79 6.00 -3.43
C GLU A 249 17.14 7.41 -3.95
N ARG A 250 18.08 8.09 -3.29
CA ARG A 250 18.54 9.43 -3.68
C ARG A 250 19.17 9.44 -5.08
N ARG A 251 19.97 8.43 -5.43
CA ARG A 251 20.56 8.29 -6.77
C ARG A 251 19.49 8.07 -7.83
N LEU A 252 18.55 7.15 -7.61
CA LEU A 252 17.48 6.80 -8.55
C LEU A 252 16.44 7.93 -8.75
N ARG A 253 16.11 8.69 -7.70
CA ARG A 253 15.28 9.90 -7.82
C ARG A 253 16.01 11.05 -8.51
N GLY A 254 17.35 11.11 -8.39
CA GLY A 254 18.18 12.09 -9.08
C GLY A 254 18.21 11.89 -10.60
N THR A 255 18.37 10.64 -11.06
CA THR A 255 18.41 10.30 -12.50
C THR A 255 17.05 10.53 -13.17
N THR A 256 15.96 10.06 -12.57
CA THR A 256 14.59 10.24 -13.10
C THR A 256 14.18 11.70 -13.19
N ARG A 257 14.50 12.53 -12.19
CA ARG A 257 14.23 13.98 -12.23
C ARG A 257 15.02 14.69 -13.34
N ARG A 258 16.24 14.22 -13.67
CA ARG A 258 17.06 14.78 -14.77
C ARG A 258 16.52 14.40 -16.16
N ALA A 259 15.90 13.22 -16.31
CA ALA A 259 15.24 12.80 -17.54
C ALA A 259 13.93 13.56 -17.82
N GLY A 260 13.17 13.92 -16.77
CA GLY A 260 11.90 14.65 -16.88
C GLY A 260 12.02 16.16 -17.11
N THR A 261 13.22 16.75 -17.01
CA THR A 261 13.43 18.21 -17.13
C THR A 261 14.01 18.63 -18.47
N ARG A 262 13.31 18.32 -19.57
CA ARG A 262 13.44 19.12 -20.80
C ARG A 262 12.47 20.31 -20.65
N PRO A 263 12.93 21.57 -20.57
CA PRO A 263 12.04 22.71 -20.36
C PRO A 263 11.03 22.78 -21.51
N ARG A 264 9.74 22.63 -21.19
CA ARG A 264 8.68 22.98 -22.13
C ARG A 264 8.78 24.50 -22.32
N PRO A 265 8.94 25.02 -23.56
CA PRO A 265 8.94 26.47 -23.77
C PRO A 265 7.65 27.03 -23.17
N ARG A 266 7.78 28.00 -22.25
CA ARG A 266 6.59 28.73 -21.80
C ARG A 266 6.04 29.45 -23.04
N PRO A 267 4.75 29.31 -23.39
CA PRO A 267 4.17 30.22 -24.36
C PRO A 267 4.37 31.63 -23.82
N SER A 268 5.02 32.48 -24.60
CA SER A 268 5.17 33.90 -24.30
C SER A 268 3.78 34.47 -24.04
N SER A 269 3.58 35.04 -22.85
CA SER A 269 2.35 35.76 -22.52
C SER A 269 2.23 36.96 -23.47
N GLY A 270 1.50 36.77 -24.56
CA GLY A 270 1.20 37.83 -25.51
C GLY A 270 0.49 38.96 -24.78
N THR A 271 1.04 40.16 -24.88
CA THR A 271 0.49 41.37 -24.30
C THR A 271 -0.95 41.57 -24.78
N ALA A 272 -1.92 41.49 -23.86
CA ALA A 272 -3.28 41.90 -24.16
C ALA A 272 -3.29 43.42 -24.40
N PRO A 273 -3.96 43.94 -25.44
CA PRO A 273 -4.06 45.38 -25.63
C PRO A 273 -4.82 46.01 -24.47
N SER A 274 -4.22 46.98 -23.78
CA SER A 274 -4.90 47.77 -22.76
C SER A 274 -6.01 48.62 -23.39
N ALA A 275 -7.24 48.51 -22.88
CA ALA A 275 -8.32 49.39 -23.29
C ALA A 275 -7.97 50.86 -22.97
N GLY A 276 -8.00 51.72 -23.98
CA GLY A 276 -7.85 53.16 -23.81
C GLY A 276 -9.13 53.82 -23.26
N PRO A 277 -9.03 55.00 -22.63
CA PRO A 277 -10.19 55.72 -22.09
C PRO A 277 -11.05 56.31 -23.21
N ALA A 278 -12.37 56.19 -23.08
CA ALA A 278 -13.33 56.76 -24.03
C ALA A 278 -13.42 58.31 -23.88
N PRO A 279 -13.46 59.08 -24.99
CA PRO A 279 -13.59 60.53 -24.94
C PRO A 279 -15.03 60.98 -24.67
N SER A 280 -15.17 62.05 -23.90
CA SER A 280 -16.45 62.67 -23.55
C SER A 280 -17.05 63.47 -24.71
N ALA A 281 -18.33 63.22 -25.02
CA ALA A 281 -19.10 64.03 -25.96
C ALA A 281 -19.81 65.19 -25.22
N ARG A 282 -19.77 66.40 -25.81
CA ARG A 282 -20.45 67.60 -25.31
C ARG A 282 -21.95 67.61 -25.68
N PRO A 283 -22.82 68.31 -24.93
CA PRO A 283 -24.20 68.52 -25.33
C PRO A 283 -24.30 69.54 -26.48
N ALA A 284 -25.23 69.31 -27.41
CA ALA A 284 -25.63 70.28 -28.43
C ALA A 284 -26.98 70.90 -28.08
N VAL A 285 -27.18 72.16 -28.48
CA VAL A 285 -28.36 72.99 -28.14
C VAL A 285 -29.18 73.25 -29.40
N GLY A 286 -30.51 73.15 -29.28
CA GLY A 286 -31.43 74.07 -29.96
C GLY A 286 -32.36 73.53 -31.07
N ALA A 287 -33.62 74.00 -31.01
CA ALA A 287 -34.72 73.93 -32.00
C ALA A 287 -35.30 72.53 -32.34
N GLY A 288 -36.62 72.35 -32.51
CA GLY A 288 -37.77 73.27 -32.33
C GLY A 288 -38.97 72.86 -33.21
N PHE A 289 -40.22 73.15 -32.77
CA PHE A 289 -41.52 72.82 -33.45
C PHE A 289 -41.82 71.31 -33.62
N GLU A 290 -43.05 70.78 -33.70
CA GLU A 290 -44.42 71.11 -33.22
C GLU A 290 -45.19 69.75 -33.16
N GLY A 291 -46.41 69.58 -32.62
CA GLY A 291 -47.37 70.47 -31.97
C GLY A 291 -48.75 69.78 -31.81
N ARG A 292 -49.57 70.24 -30.82
CA ARG A 292 -50.96 69.80 -30.50
C ARG A 292 -51.16 68.35 -29.99
N ALA A 293 -52.23 67.98 -29.29
CA ALA A 293 -53.17 68.60 -28.33
C ALA A 293 -54.32 67.58 -28.12
N GLN A 294 -54.64 67.25 -26.86
CA GLN A 294 -55.90 66.72 -26.24
C GLN A 294 -55.45 66.20 -24.84
N GLY A 295 -56.12 66.39 -23.69
CA GLY A 295 -57.56 66.48 -23.43
C GLY A 295 -58.14 65.06 -23.36
N ASP A 296 -58.82 64.60 -22.30
CA ASP A 296 -59.18 65.20 -21.00
C ASP A 296 -59.64 64.08 -20.04
N GLN A 297 -59.80 64.38 -18.74
CA GLN A 297 -60.61 63.68 -17.71
C GLN A 297 -60.31 62.24 -17.23
N ASP A 298 -60.55 62.09 -15.91
CA ASP A 298 -60.87 60.94 -15.03
C ASP A 298 -59.90 59.74 -14.86
#